data_AF-J9GRK0-F1
#
_entry.id   AF-J9GRK0-F1
#
_cell.length_a   1.000
_cell.length_b   1.000
_cell.length_c   1.000
_cell.angle_alpha   90.00
_cell.angle_beta   90.00
_cell.angle_gamma   90.00
#
_symmetry.space_group_name_H-M   'P 1'
#
loop_
_entity.id
_entity.type
_entity.pdbx_description
1 polymer ?
#
loop_
_entity_poly.entity_id
_entity_poly.type
_entity_poly.pdbx_seq_one_letter_code
_entity_poly.pdbx_strand_id
1 'polypeptide(L)' 'MEFEKEFGISIPDDQAEKIATVGDAVSYIEEHAK' A
#
# COMPACT_ATOMS: atom_id res chain seq x y z
N MET A 1 7.50 4.01 -3.18
CA MET A 1 7.25 4.78 -1.94
C MET A 1 8.08 4.21 -0.79
N GLU A 2 8.42 4.96 0.28
CA GLU A 2 9.22 4.38 1.40
C GLU A 2 8.49 3.23 2.13
N PHE A 3 7.17 3.27 2.20
CA PHE A 3 6.34 2.22 2.81
C PHE A 3 6.47 0.84 2.13
N GLU A 4 6.65 0.80 0.80
CA GLU A 4 6.86 -0.45 0.04
C GLU A 4 8.13 -1.18 0.48
N LYS A 5 9.19 -0.40 0.79
CA LYS A 5 10.46 -0.93 1.23
C LYS A 5 10.42 -1.38 2.69
N GLU A 6 9.70 -0.65 3.55
CA GLU A 6 9.59 -0.96 4.98
C GLU A 6 8.70 -2.18 5.23
N PHE A 7 7.60 -2.32 4.49
CA PHE A 7 6.66 -3.44 4.62
C PHE A 7 6.93 -4.59 3.63
N GLY A 8 7.90 -4.44 2.73
CA GLY A 8 8.23 -5.45 1.71
C GLY A 8 7.10 -5.71 0.72
N ILE A 9 6.15 -4.78 0.61
CA ILE A 9 5.03 -4.86 -0.34
C ILE A 9 5.37 -4.08 -1.60
N SER A 10 4.94 -4.56 -2.75
CA SER A 10 4.93 -3.76 -3.98
C SER A 10 3.48 -3.42 -4.29
N ILE A 11 3.16 -2.13 -4.27
CA ILE A 11 1.86 -1.64 -4.69
C ILE A 11 1.97 -1.29 -6.16
N PRO A 12 1.19 -1.91 -7.05
CA PRO A 12 1.21 -1.53 -8.46
C PRO A 12 0.60 -0.12 -8.62
N ASP A 13 1.09 0.63 -9.62
CA ASP A 13 0.76 2.05 -9.80
C ASP A 13 -0.76 2.31 -9.91
N ASP A 14 -1.52 1.37 -10.50
CA ASP A 14 -2.97 1.45 -10.66
C ASP A 14 -3.75 1.33 -9.33
N GLN A 15 -3.15 0.68 -8.33
CA GLN A 15 -3.70 0.60 -6.97
C GLN A 15 -3.18 1.75 -6.11
N ALA A 16 -1.93 2.16 -6.30
CA ALA A 16 -1.36 3.34 -5.66
C ALA A 16 -2.16 4.61 -6.01
N GLU A 17 -2.63 4.76 -7.26
CA GLU A 17 -3.52 5.86 -7.67
C GLU A 17 -4.87 5.86 -6.95
N LYS A 18 -5.34 4.71 -6.46
CA LYS A 18 -6.59 4.58 -5.69
C LYS A 18 -6.40 4.84 -4.20
N ILE A 19 -5.17 4.74 -3.72
CA ILE A 19 -4.79 5.05 -2.33
C ILE A 19 -4.67 6.57 -2.21
N ALA A 20 -5.77 7.21 -1.82
CA ALA A 20 -5.83 8.67 -1.68
C ALA A 20 -5.50 9.12 -0.25
N THR A 21 -5.72 8.26 0.74
CA THR A 21 -5.53 8.57 2.15
C THR A 21 -4.59 7.58 2.83
N VAL A 22 -4.04 8.00 3.97
CA VAL A 22 -3.23 7.12 4.83
C VAL A 22 -4.05 5.90 5.30
N GLY A 23 -5.37 6.04 5.46
CA GLY A 23 -6.26 4.93 5.80
C GLY A 23 -6.31 3.87 4.70
N ASP A 24 -6.44 4.29 3.44
CA ASP A 24 -6.45 3.38 2.29
C ASP A 24 -5.12 2.60 2.17
N ALA A 25 -4.00 3.28 2.47
CA ALA A 25 -2.67 2.65 2.48
C ALA A 25 -2.57 1.58 3.56
N VAL A 26 -3.07 1.86 4.76
CA VAL A 26 -3.08 0.90 5.89
C VAL A 26 -3.97 -0.30 5.56
N SER A 27 -5.18 -0.07 5.06
CA SER A 27 -6.09 -1.17 4.65
C SER A 27 -5.48 -2.04 3.56
N TYR A 28 -4.82 -1.44 2.57
CA TYR A 28 -4.13 -2.20 1.53
C TYR A 28 -3.01 -3.08 2.08
N ILE A 29 -2.18 -2.53 2.99
CA ILE A 29 -1.13 -3.27 3.70
C ILE A 29 -1.73 -4.43 4.48
N GLU A 30 -2.80 -4.21 5.25
CA GLU A 30 -3.45 -5.26 6.05
C GLU A 30 -4.04 -6.40 5.19
N GLU A 31 -4.57 -6.08 4.01
CA GLU A 31 -5.13 -7.08 3.08
C GLU A 31 -4.04 -7.90 2.38
N HIS A 32 -2.88 -7.32 2.10
CA HIS A 32 -1.81 -7.95 1.30
C HIS A 32 -0.60 -8.44 2.12
N ALA A 33 -0.52 -8.11 3.42
CA ALA A 33 0.52 -8.59 4.33
C ALA A 33 0.19 -9.95 5.00
N LYS A 34 -0.84 -10.66 4.53
CA LYS A 34 -1.21 -12.01 4.99
C LYS A 34 -0.71 -13.13 4.08
#